data_AF-A0A661MTY8-F1
#
_entry.id   AF-A0A661MTY8-F1
#
_cell.length_a   1.000
_cell.length_b   1.000
_cell.length_c   1.000
_cell.angle_alpha   90.00
_cell.angle_beta   90.00
_cell.angle_gamma   90.00
#
_symmetry.space_group_name_H-M   'P 1'
#
loop_
_entity.id
_entity.type
_entity.pdbx_description
1 polymer ?
#
loop_
_entity_poly.entity_id
_entity_poly.type
_entity_poly.pdbx_seq_one_letter_code
_entity_poly.pdbx_strand_id
1 'polypeptide(L)'
;IATNQHVTNGAAAIQVKLVDGTWATRVELLYENEEVDIALLKIEADADLHPVVLGEADAVQVGERAISIGNPLGLDHTVTDGLVSARRMIGGRRMIQMSTPISPGNSGGPLFNLRGEVIGVSTANIGGMFMRAQNLNLAIPVDVLAEQIKDDYPDRHSVGGGEPNGTGSW
;
A
#
# COMPACT_ATOMS: atom_id res chain seq x y z
N ILE A 1 0.50 9.90 0.82
CA ILE A 1 0.90 8.47 0.78
C ILE A 1 -0.35 7.62 0.79
N ALA A 2 -0.47 6.65 -0.10
CA ALA A 2 -1.50 5.62 -0.04
C ALA A 2 -0.94 4.35 0.60
N THR A 3 -1.75 3.66 1.40
CA THR A 3 -1.43 2.38 2.03
C THR A 3 -2.72 1.58 2.25
N ASN A 4 -2.63 0.40 2.86
CA ASN A 4 -3.84 -0.34 3.25
C ASN A 4 -4.44 0.18 4.55
N GLN A 5 -5.76 0.13 4.65
CA GLN A 5 -6.49 0.53 5.85
C GLN A 5 -6.14 -0.36 7.05
N HIS A 6 -6.03 -1.67 6.85
CA HIS A 6 -5.70 -2.58 7.95
C HIS A 6 -4.28 -2.36 8.53
N VAL A 7 -3.40 -1.64 7.81
CA VAL A 7 -2.07 -1.26 8.30
C VAL A 7 -2.15 -0.09 9.29
N THR A 8 -3.12 0.81 9.10
CA THR A 8 -3.30 2.01 9.95
C THR A 8 -4.36 1.82 11.02
N ASN A 9 -5.25 0.83 10.87
CA ASN A 9 -6.39 0.61 11.76
C ASN A 9 -5.96 0.45 13.23
N GLY A 10 -6.56 1.23 14.13
CA GLY A 10 -6.33 1.18 15.56
C GLY A 10 -4.94 1.65 16.01
N ALA A 11 -4.13 2.22 15.11
CA ALA A 11 -2.81 2.75 15.46
C ALA A 11 -2.93 4.00 16.33
N ALA A 12 -2.27 4.00 17.49
CA ALA A 12 -2.17 5.18 18.34
C ALA A 12 -1.27 6.28 17.74
N ALA A 13 -0.27 5.86 16.96
CA ALA A 13 0.72 6.69 16.30
C ALA A 13 1.08 6.06 14.95
N ILE A 14 1.28 6.89 13.92
CA ILE A 14 1.77 6.46 12.61
C ILE A 14 3.04 7.24 12.31
N GLN A 15 4.10 6.55 11.93
CA GLN A 15 5.35 7.15 11.49
C GLN A 15 5.68 6.66 10.08
N VAL A 16 6.33 7.53 9.30
CA VAL A 16 6.77 7.21 7.93
C VAL A 16 8.27 7.43 7.85
N LYS A 17 9.01 6.36 7.55
CA LYS A 17 10.43 6.41 7.21
C LYS A 17 10.56 6.48 5.69
N LEU A 18 11.32 7.45 5.20
CA LEU A 18 11.57 7.68 3.79
C LEU A 18 12.76 6.83 3.30
N VAL A 19 12.94 6.78 1.98
CA VAL A 19 13.98 5.96 1.33
C VAL A 19 15.41 6.41 1.69
N ASP A 20 15.60 7.70 1.99
CA ASP A 20 16.87 8.27 2.46
C ASP A 20 17.15 7.97 3.95
N GLY A 21 16.23 7.28 4.63
CA GLY A 21 16.31 6.92 6.04
C GLY A 21 15.78 7.98 7.01
N THR A 22 15.37 9.15 6.53
CA THR A 22 14.78 10.20 7.36
C THR A 22 13.33 9.88 7.71
N TRP A 23 12.82 10.51 8.77
CA TRP A 23 11.42 10.35 9.19
C TRP A 23 10.61 11.57 8.75
N ALA A 24 9.36 11.36 8.35
CA ALA A 24 8.40 12.44 8.16
C ALA A 24 8.25 13.22 9.48
N THR A 25 8.29 14.55 9.39
CA THR A 25 8.16 15.47 10.54
C THR A 25 6.73 15.57 11.03
N ARG A 26 5.75 15.31 10.15
CA ARG A 26 4.33 15.19 10.49
C ARG A 26 3.67 14.09 9.66
N VAL A 27 2.77 13.35 10.29
CA VAL A 27 1.89 12.37 9.63
C VAL A 27 0.45 12.61 10.09
N GLU A 28 -0.47 12.65 9.14
CA GLU A 28 -1.90 12.83 9.38
C GLU A 28 -2.69 11.81 8.56
N LEU A 29 -3.64 11.12 9.20
CA LEU A 29 -4.57 10.25 8.50
C LEU A 29 -5.67 11.13 7.89
N LEU A 30 -5.70 11.21 6.57
CA LEU A 30 -6.69 12.00 5.82
C LEU A 30 -7.99 11.25 5.59
N TYR A 31 -7.87 9.95 5.32
CA TYR A 31 -8.98 9.12 4.89
C TYR A 31 -8.67 7.65 5.12
N GLU A 32 -9.70 6.88 5.46
CA GLU A 32 -9.63 5.44 5.44
C GLU A 32 -10.97 4.84 4.97
N ASN A 33 -10.87 3.69 4.28
CA ASN A 33 -12.00 2.93 3.81
C ASN A 33 -11.71 1.44 4.00
N GLU A 34 -12.35 0.85 5.01
CA GLU A 34 -12.24 -0.58 5.32
C GLU A 34 -12.79 -1.46 4.20
N GLU A 35 -13.81 -1.00 3.45
CA GLU A 35 -14.45 -1.84 2.43
C GLU A 35 -13.51 -2.16 1.26
N VAL A 36 -12.65 -1.22 0.89
CA VAL A 36 -11.65 -1.39 -0.18
C VAL A 36 -10.22 -1.53 0.36
N ASP A 37 -10.06 -1.53 1.69
CA ASP A 37 -8.78 -1.64 2.38
C ASP A 37 -7.74 -0.58 1.94
N ILE A 38 -8.16 0.69 1.84
CA ILE A 38 -7.30 1.83 1.49
C ILE A 38 -7.30 2.87 2.61
N ALA A 39 -6.11 3.36 2.95
CA ALA A 39 -5.92 4.55 3.77
C ALA A 39 -4.98 5.55 3.09
N LEU A 40 -5.25 6.83 3.30
CA LEU A 40 -4.48 7.94 2.74
C LEU A 40 -3.90 8.78 3.87
N LEU A 41 -2.59 8.93 3.84
CA LEU A 41 -1.82 9.73 4.79
C LEU A 41 -1.31 11.00 4.11
N LYS A 42 -1.41 12.13 4.81
CA LYS A 42 -0.62 13.31 4.52
C LYS A 42 0.66 13.25 5.33
N ILE A 43 1.77 13.58 4.70
CA ILE A 43 3.05 13.73 5.40
C ILE A 43 3.66 15.10 5.13
N GLU A 44 4.41 15.59 6.10
CA GLU A 44 5.39 16.68 5.93
C GLU A 44 6.77 16.07 6.15
N ALA A 45 7.75 16.46 5.33
CA ALA A 45 9.12 15.99 5.41
C ALA A 45 10.06 17.03 4.80
N ASP A 46 11.31 17.02 5.24
CA ASP A 46 12.36 17.89 4.69
C ASP A 46 12.94 17.34 3.37
N ALA A 47 12.69 16.07 3.06
CA ALA A 47 13.12 15.41 1.84
C ALA A 47 12.22 15.77 0.64
N ASP A 48 12.80 15.75 -0.56
CA ASP A 48 12.07 15.98 -1.81
C ASP A 48 11.24 14.74 -2.19
N LEU A 49 9.92 14.85 -2.07
CA LEU A 49 8.99 13.75 -2.26
C LEU A 49 8.57 13.62 -3.72
N HIS A 50 8.85 12.47 -4.32
CA HIS A 50 8.51 12.16 -5.70
C HIS A 50 7.33 11.19 -5.75
N PRO A 51 6.15 11.61 -6.25
CA PRO A 51 5.02 10.71 -6.40
C PRO A 51 5.28 9.73 -7.54
N VAL A 52 4.79 8.50 -7.36
CA VAL A 52 4.72 7.51 -8.43
C VAL A 52 3.61 7.85 -9.41
N VAL A 53 3.74 7.39 -10.65
CA VAL A 53 2.71 7.54 -11.69
C VAL A 53 1.69 6.42 -11.55
N LEU A 54 0.40 6.74 -11.57
CA LEU A 54 -0.66 5.75 -11.65
C LEU A 54 -0.84 5.31 -13.11
N GLY A 55 -0.91 4.01 -13.34
CA GLY A 55 -1.20 3.44 -14.65
C GLY A 55 -2.70 3.30 -14.89
N GLU A 56 -3.04 2.78 -16.06
CA GLU A 56 -4.43 2.51 -16.46
C GLU A 56 -4.84 1.09 -16.02
N ALA A 57 -5.86 0.97 -15.16
CA ALA A 57 -6.30 -0.32 -14.63
C ALA A 57 -6.79 -1.29 -15.71
N ASP A 58 -7.41 -0.77 -16.78
CA ASP A 58 -7.89 -1.58 -17.91
C ASP A 58 -6.78 -2.04 -18.85
N ALA A 59 -5.60 -1.43 -18.78
CA ALA A 59 -4.43 -1.85 -19.55
C ALA A 59 -3.71 -3.05 -18.93
N VAL A 60 -4.04 -3.44 -17.69
CA VAL A 60 -3.39 -4.55 -16.97
C VAL A 60 -3.80 -5.89 -17.58
N GLN A 61 -2.83 -6.61 -18.16
CA GLN A 61 -3.08 -7.89 -18.82
C GLN A 61 -2.59 -9.08 -17.99
N VAL A 62 -3.38 -10.16 -18.00
CA VAL A 62 -2.94 -11.44 -17.43
C VAL A 62 -1.72 -11.94 -18.23
N GLY A 63 -0.68 -12.34 -17.51
CA GLY A 63 0.61 -12.74 -18.08
C GLY A 63 1.63 -11.59 -18.19
N GLU A 64 1.24 -10.34 -17.94
CA GLU A 64 2.18 -9.22 -17.87
C GLU A 64 3.08 -9.33 -16.63
N ARG A 65 4.33 -8.90 -16.76
CA ARG A 65 5.29 -8.81 -15.66
C ARG A 65 4.87 -7.73 -14.68
N ALA A 66 4.92 -8.05 -13.40
CA ALA A 66 4.62 -7.12 -12.32
C ALA A 66 5.74 -7.12 -11.28
N ILE A 67 5.96 -5.97 -10.65
CA ILE A 67 7.00 -5.76 -9.64
C ILE A 67 6.33 -5.20 -8.38
N SER A 68 6.51 -5.85 -7.24
CA SER A 68 6.07 -5.33 -5.95
C SER A 68 7.26 -4.75 -5.20
N ILE A 69 7.06 -3.60 -4.55
CA ILE A 69 8.04 -3.01 -3.65
C ILE A 69 7.41 -2.88 -2.26
N GLY A 70 8.11 -3.32 -1.22
CA GLY A 70 7.64 -3.25 0.15
C GLY A 70 8.75 -3.33 1.18
N ASN A 71 8.38 -3.39 2.46
CA ASN A 71 9.32 -3.51 3.57
C ASN A 71 8.99 -4.74 4.42
N PRO A 72 9.20 -5.97 3.90
CA PRO A 72 8.91 -7.17 4.63
C PRO A 72 9.83 -7.28 5.85
N LEU A 73 9.25 -7.45 7.04
CA LEU A 73 9.99 -7.63 8.30
C LEU A 73 10.96 -6.49 8.69
N GLY A 74 10.78 -5.28 8.14
CA GLY A 74 11.70 -4.16 8.40
C GLY A 74 13.06 -4.30 7.70
N LEU A 75 13.20 -5.28 6.79
CA LEU A 75 14.32 -5.40 5.87
C LEU A 75 14.07 -4.40 4.73
N ASP A 76 14.55 -3.18 4.94
CA ASP A 76 14.38 -2.01 4.09
C ASP A 76 14.31 -2.36 2.57
N HIS A 77 13.23 -1.95 1.90
CA HIS A 77 13.09 -1.87 0.43
C HIS A 77 13.29 -3.18 -0.36
N THR A 78 12.52 -4.22 -0.04
CA THR A 78 12.51 -5.45 -0.82
C THR A 78 11.73 -5.28 -2.13
N VAL A 79 12.38 -5.64 -3.23
CA VAL A 79 11.78 -5.70 -4.57
C VAL A 79 11.51 -7.16 -4.91
N THR A 80 10.29 -7.48 -5.34
CA THR A 80 9.92 -8.81 -5.82
C THR A 80 9.28 -8.71 -7.20
N ASP A 81 9.54 -9.67 -8.09
CA ASP A 81 8.94 -9.72 -9.41
C ASP A 81 8.08 -10.98 -9.61
N GLY A 82 7.20 -10.92 -10.59
CA GLY A 82 6.25 -11.97 -10.89
C GLY A 82 5.39 -11.59 -12.08
N LEU A 83 4.21 -12.18 -12.14
CA LEU A 83 3.23 -11.96 -13.20
C LEU A 83 1.90 -11.52 -12.60
N VAL A 84 1.11 -10.80 -13.38
CA VAL A 84 -0.34 -10.74 -13.20
C VAL A 84 -0.91 -12.12 -13.56
N SER A 85 -1.35 -12.86 -12.57
CA SER A 85 -1.82 -14.24 -12.72
C SER A 85 -3.28 -14.32 -13.15
N ALA A 86 -4.13 -13.41 -12.67
CA ALA A 86 -5.55 -13.35 -13.03
C ALA A 86 -6.21 -12.04 -12.58
N ARG A 87 -7.33 -11.67 -13.21
CA ARG A 87 -8.30 -10.71 -12.64
C ARG A 87 -9.36 -11.52 -11.88
N ARG A 88 -9.69 -11.12 -10.66
CA ARG A 88 -10.61 -11.85 -9.77
C ARG A 88 -11.74 -10.95 -9.30
N MET A 89 -12.88 -11.57 -9.03
CA MET A 89 -13.96 -11.01 -8.23
C MET A 89 -14.04 -11.84 -6.94
N ILE A 90 -13.64 -11.26 -5.82
CA ILE A 90 -13.62 -11.94 -4.52
C ILE A 90 -14.52 -11.15 -3.57
N GLY A 91 -15.59 -11.80 -3.07
CA GLY A 91 -16.56 -11.11 -2.19
C GLY A 91 -17.15 -9.85 -2.82
N GLY A 92 -17.42 -9.87 -4.14
CA GLY A 92 -17.95 -8.73 -4.89
C GLY A 92 -16.93 -7.64 -5.26
N ARG A 93 -15.64 -7.83 -4.94
CA ARG A 93 -14.58 -6.83 -5.15
C ARG A 93 -13.63 -7.24 -6.25
N ARG A 94 -13.24 -6.27 -7.10
CA ARG A 94 -12.23 -6.45 -8.13
C ARG A 94 -10.85 -6.58 -7.48
N MET A 95 -10.10 -7.60 -7.87
CA MET A 95 -8.75 -7.88 -7.37
C MET A 95 -7.84 -8.29 -8.52
N ILE A 96 -6.57 -7.92 -8.42
CA ILE A 96 -5.49 -8.43 -9.25
C ILE A 96 -4.86 -9.59 -8.48
N GLN A 97 -4.89 -10.80 -9.03
CA GLN A 97 -4.07 -11.89 -8.54
C GLN A 97 -2.70 -11.81 -9.20
N MET A 98 -1.65 -11.97 -8.39
CA MET A 98 -0.27 -11.91 -8.85
C MET A 98 0.55 -13.08 -8.32
N SER A 99 1.69 -13.35 -8.97
CA SER A 99 2.67 -14.33 -8.52
C SER A 99 3.91 -13.69 -7.86
N THR A 100 3.96 -12.35 -7.77
CA THR A 100 5.00 -11.65 -7.00
C THR A 100 4.99 -12.18 -5.57
N PRO A 101 6.13 -12.59 -5.00
CA PRO A 101 6.20 -12.98 -3.61
C PRO A 101 5.73 -11.85 -2.68
N ILE A 102 4.76 -12.16 -1.82
CA ILE A 102 4.24 -11.26 -0.79
C ILE A 102 4.47 -11.86 0.59
N SER A 103 4.83 -11.01 1.55
CA SER A 103 4.97 -11.33 2.97
C SER A 103 4.43 -10.17 3.79
N PRO A 104 4.16 -10.35 5.10
CA PRO A 104 3.84 -9.24 5.99
C PRO A 104 4.87 -8.12 5.85
N GLY A 105 4.40 -6.89 5.59
CA GLY A 105 5.23 -5.72 5.26
C GLY A 105 5.23 -5.30 3.79
N ASN A 106 4.66 -6.11 2.89
CA ASN A 106 4.36 -5.67 1.51
C ASN A 106 2.93 -5.12 1.35
N SER A 107 2.03 -5.36 2.33
CA SER A 107 0.69 -4.75 2.35
C SER A 107 0.79 -3.22 2.30
N GLY A 108 0.01 -2.59 1.43
CA GLY A 108 0.02 -1.16 1.18
C GLY A 108 1.10 -0.72 0.18
N GLY A 109 2.01 -1.62 -0.20
CA GLY A 109 3.04 -1.37 -1.19
C GLY A 109 2.49 -1.36 -2.63
N PRO A 110 3.11 -0.59 -3.54
CA PRO A 110 2.73 -0.54 -4.93
C PRO A 110 3.09 -1.83 -5.69
N LEU A 111 2.20 -2.23 -6.58
CA LEU A 111 2.45 -3.17 -7.67
C LEU A 111 2.65 -2.38 -8.95
N PHE A 112 3.81 -2.49 -9.57
CA PHE A 112 4.19 -1.78 -10.79
C PHE A 112 4.13 -2.68 -12.02
N ASN A 113 3.83 -2.07 -13.16
CA ASN A 113 4.17 -2.63 -14.46
C ASN A 113 5.62 -2.29 -14.86
N LEU A 114 6.08 -2.79 -16.01
CA LEU A 114 7.45 -2.55 -16.49
C LEU A 114 7.72 -1.11 -16.96
N ARG A 115 6.70 -0.25 -17.05
CA ARG A 115 6.86 1.19 -17.32
C ARG A 115 7.10 2.00 -16.05
N GLY A 116 7.06 1.37 -14.87
CA GLY A 116 7.15 2.07 -13.58
C GLY A 116 5.85 2.74 -13.15
N GLU A 117 4.73 2.37 -13.77
CA GLU A 117 3.40 2.86 -13.39
C GLU A 117 2.77 1.89 -12.38
N VAL A 118 2.09 2.43 -11.37
CA VAL A 118 1.35 1.64 -10.39
C VAL A 118 0.11 1.06 -11.06
N ILE A 119 -0.06 -0.26 -10.98
CA ILE A 119 -1.23 -0.99 -11.48
C ILE A 119 -2.09 -1.56 -10.35
N GLY A 120 -1.59 -1.56 -9.12
CA GLY A 120 -2.38 -1.89 -7.94
C GLY A 120 -1.64 -1.68 -6.62
N VAL A 121 -2.33 -1.96 -5.52
CA VAL A 121 -1.81 -1.89 -4.15
C VAL A 121 -1.87 -3.29 -3.53
N SER A 122 -0.72 -3.86 -3.20
CA SER A 122 -0.62 -5.19 -2.59
C SER A 122 -1.43 -5.24 -1.29
N THR A 123 -2.25 -6.26 -1.09
CA THR A 123 -3.04 -6.44 0.14
C THR A 123 -3.12 -7.91 0.55
N ALA A 124 -3.30 -8.14 1.85
CA ALA A 124 -3.67 -9.42 2.44
C ALA A 124 -5.06 -9.38 3.10
N ASN A 125 -5.81 -8.29 2.98
CA ASN A 125 -7.12 -8.10 3.58
C ASN A 125 -8.18 -7.83 2.48
N ILE A 126 -9.35 -8.43 2.61
CA ILE A 126 -10.50 -8.18 1.73
C ILE A 126 -11.72 -7.92 2.61
N GLY A 127 -12.16 -6.66 2.68
CA GLY A 127 -13.38 -6.27 3.41
C GLY A 127 -13.37 -6.72 4.87
N GLY A 128 -12.24 -6.52 5.56
CA GLY A 128 -12.03 -6.92 6.96
C GLY A 128 -11.55 -8.35 7.15
N MET A 129 -11.54 -9.20 6.12
CA MET A 129 -11.09 -10.59 6.21
C MET A 129 -9.65 -10.77 5.72
N PHE A 130 -8.77 -11.25 6.60
CA PHE A 130 -7.40 -11.61 6.21
C PHE A 130 -7.39 -12.87 5.35
N MET A 131 -6.80 -12.77 4.16
CA MET A 131 -6.65 -13.87 3.24
C MET A 131 -5.30 -14.54 3.43
N ARG A 132 -5.34 -15.81 3.84
CA ARG A 132 -4.16 -16.65 3.98
C ARG A 132 -4.35 -17.92 3.18
N ALA A 133 -3.88 -17.90 1.94
CA ALA A 133 -3.77 -19.08 1.11
C ALA A 133 -2.40 -19.08 0.42
N GLN A 134 -1.75 -20.24 0.40
CA GLN A 134 -0.47 -20.37 -0.28
C GLN A 134 -0.65 -20.03 -1.77
N ASN A 135 0.23 -19.19 -2.32
CA ASN A 135 0.23 -18.76 -3.72
C ASN A 135 -1.00 -17.94 -4.16
N LEU A 136 -1.76 -17.38 -3.22
CA LEU A 136 -2.80 -16.40 -3.51
C LEU A 136 -2.36 -15.01 -3.02
N ASN A 137 -1.62 -14.31 -3.88
CA ASN A 137 -1.22 -12.93 -3.63
C ASN A 137 -2.15 -12.01 -4.41
N LEU A 138 -2.62 -10.96 -3.74
CA LEU A 138 -3.66 -10.08 -4.27
C LEU A 138 -3.22 -8.61 -4.18
N ALA A 139 -3.69 -7.82 -5.13
CA ALA A 139 -3.58 -6.38 -5.12
C ALA A 139 -4.94 -5.74 -5.45
N ILE A 140 -5.24 -4.64 -4.78
CA ILE A 140 -6.35 -3.75 -5.08
C ILE A 140 -6.01 -3.04 -6.40
N PRO A 141 -6.88 -3.08 -7.43
CA PRO A 141 -6.65 -2.38 -8.69
C PRO A 141 -6.41 -0.88 -8.51
N VAL A 142 -5.54 -0.29 -9.33
CA VAL A 142 -5.16 1.14 -9.21
C VAL A 142 -6.33 2.10 -9.41
N ASP A 143 -7.34 1.75 -10.21
CA ASP A 143 -8.55 2.57 -10.39
C ASP A 143 -9.38 2.64 -9.09
N VAL A 144 -9.47 1.55 -8.33
CA VAL A 144 -10.10 1.55 -7.01
C VAL A 144 -9.36 2.50 -6.06
N LEU A 145 -8.02 2.52 -6.09
CA LEU A 145 -7.22 3.50 -5.33
C LEU A 145 -7.51 4.92 -5.82
N ALA A 146 -7.49 5.16 -7.14
CA ALA A 146 -7.70 6.47 -7.73
C ALA A 146 -9.06 7.08 -7.35
N GLU A 147 -10.12 6.26 -7.29
CA GLU A 147 -11.45 6.67 -6.81
C GLU A 147 -11.45 7.18 -5.35
N GLN A 148 -10.47 6.78 -4.52
CA GLN A 148 -10.35 7.26 -3.14
C GLN A 148 -9.59 8.59 -3.05
N ILE A 149 -8.86 8.97 -4.10
CA ILE A 149 -8.06 10.21 -4.14
C ILE A 149 -8.96 11.37 -4.54
N LYS A 150 -9.08 12.37 -3.65
CA LYS A 150 -9.96 13.54 -3.77
C LYS A 150 -9.17 14.82 -3.51
N ASP A 151 -9.71 15.93 -3.98
CA ASP A 151 -9.12 17.26 -3.76
C ASP A 151 -9.17 17.72 -2.30
N ASP A 152 -10.16 17.25 -1.52
CA ASP A 152 -10.31 17.59 -0.11
C ASP A 152 -10.81 16.41 0.74
N TYR A 153 -10.43 16.46 2.02
CA TYR A 153 -10.79 15.50 3.07
C TYR A 153 -11.18 16.30 4.32
N PRO A 154 -12.49 16.42 4.65
CA PRO A 154 -12.96 17.28 5.74
C PRO A 154 -12.66 16.73 7.14
N ASP A 155 -12.58 15.40 7.30
CA ASP A 155 -12.44 14.71 8.59
C ASP A 155 -11.01 14.22 8.84
N ARG A 156 -10.06 15.15 8.86
CA ARG A 156 -8.62 14.85 9.02
C ARG A 156 -8.31 14.59 10.49
N HIS A 157 -7.57 13.52 10.76
CA HIS A 157 -7.14 13.19 12.11
C HIS A 157 -5.62 13.14 12.19
N SER A 158 -5.04 14.06 12.98
CA SER A 158 -3.63 13.98 13.32
C SER A 158 -3.41 12.75 14.19
N VAL A 159 -2.59 11.82 13.72
CA VAL A 159 -2.18 10.63 14.47
C VAL A 159 -0.81 10.96 15.07
N GLY A 160 -0.70 10.92 16.39
CA GLY A 160 0.44 11.53 17.11
C GLY A 160 1.80 11.04 16.64
N GLY A 161 2.72 11.98 16.37
CA GLY A 161 4.13 11.70 16.15
C GLY A 161 4.82 11.47 17.50
N GLY A 162 4.89 10.22 17.95
CA GLY A 162 5.73 9.86 19.09
C GLY A 162 7.19 9.82 18.66
N GLU A 163 8.11 10.42 19.42
CA GLU A 163 9.54 10.17 19.26
C GLU A 163 9.83 8.66 19.41
N PRO A 164 10.80 8.10 18.67
CA PRO A 164 11.19 6.71 18.83
C PRO A 164 11.90 6.54 20.17
N ASN A 165 11.14 6.19 21.21
CA ASN A 165 11.71 5.76 22.47
C ASN A 165 12.35 4.37 22.29
N GLY A 166 13.68 4.38 22.19
CA GLY A 166 14.60 3.45 22.86
C GLY A 166 14.33 1.94 22.79
N THR A 167 15.22 1.25 22.09
CA THR A 167 15.72 -0.11 22.41
C THR A 167 14.67 -1.15 22.82
N GLY A 168 13.99 -1.74 21.84
CA GLY A 168 13.37 -3.06 21.96
C GLY A 168 14.18 -4.07 21.15
N SER A 169 15.01 -4.85 21.83
CA SER A 169 15.64 -6.06 21.28
C SER A 169 14.57 -7.08 20.87
N TRP A 170 14.69 -7.61 19.65
CA TRP A 170 14.01 -8.83 19.20
C TRP A 170 14.36 -10.03 20.08
#